data_AF-A0A8S3FFG3-F1
#
_entry.id   AF-A0A8S3FFG3-F1
#
_cell.length_a   1.000
_cell.length_b   1.000
_cell.length_c   1.000
_cell.angle_alpha   90.00
_cell.angle_beta   90.00
_cell.angle_gamma   90.00
#
_symmetry.space_group_name_H-M   'P 1'
#
loop_
_entity.id
_entity.type
_entity.pdbx_description
1 polymer ?
#
loop_
_entity_poly.entity_id
_entity_poly.type
_entity_poly.pdbx_seq_one_letter_code
_entity_poly.pdbx_strand_id
1 'polypeptide(L)'
;KKDILVITGDWNAKVGNDNRGWESAMGKYGYGSRNERGERLLEFATLHNLVISNTLFQQKPSRKWTWESPDADEKRKAKQTKHLNQNLNEKYKELCKKEKKFARKDKEGWIEDQCKEIQEGLQVGNSKQAYNLVKLLKRKYVSKLNIIRKKDGKIAQSKEDVLQTWTQYCSGLYEDIGGGESFVKDLEDITPPDCDDNTNTNNILLSEIENAIDKLKKNKSPGTDGITAEMLQAGGKQLVSNIHELCNRAWKEEAIPDDWGRSILIPIPKKGDLTECSNYRTISLINHTGKVMLMVLLNRLKHQLEPFLSEEQAGFRKDRSTVQQILILRLLAEKAKRNAQNYMGYS
;
A
#
# COMPACT_ATOMS: atom_id res chain seq x y z
N LYS A 1 23.92 5.57 -21.33
CA LYS A 1 22.80 4.75 -20.82
C LYS A 1 23.21 3.29 -20.97
N LYS A 2 23.18 2.48 -19.91
CA LYS A 2 23.39 1.03 -20.00
C LYS A 2 22.01 0.39 -20.08
N ASP A 3 21.70 -0.26 -21.19
CA ASP A 3 20.45 -1.00 -21.33
C ASP A 3 20.55 -2.29 -20.51
N ILE A 4 19.50 -2.57 -19.72
CA ILE A 4 19.43 -3.76 -18.86
C ILE A 4 18.45 -4.73 -19.52
N LEU A 5 18.96 -5.86 -20.01
CA LEU A 5 18.14 -6.94 -20.53
C LEU A 5 17.64 -7.80 -19.36
N VAL A 6 16.32 -7.86 -19.17
CA VAL A 6 15.67 -8.68 -18.14
C VAL A 6 14.84 -9.76 -18.83
N ILE A 7 15.25 -11.02 -18.68
CA ILE A 7 14.49 -12.17 -19.16
C ILE A 7 13.63 -12.70 -18.00
N THR A 8 12.31 -12.71 -18.18
CA THR A 8 11.35 -13.19 -17.17
C THR A 8 10.53 -14.35 -17.72
N GLY A 9 10.16 -15.30 -16.87
CA GLY A 9 9.40 -16.49 -17.26
C GLY A 9 9.32 -17.52 -16.15
N ASP A 10 8.40 -18.47 -16.26
CA ASP A 10 8.31 -19.62 -15.36
C ASP A 10 9.07 -20.81 -15.95
N TRP A 11 10.32 -20.98 -15.51
CA TRP A 11 11.24 -21.99 -16.02
C TRP A 11 11.15 -23.34 -15.29
N ASN A 12 10.41 -23.38 -14.17
CA ASN A 12 10.28 -24.54 -13.27
C ASN A 12 11.63 -25.26 -13.01
N ALA A 13 12.69 -24.45 -12.83
CA ALA A 13 14.08 -24.86 -12.70
C ALA A 13 14.55 -24.66 -11.26
N LYS A 14 15.27 -25.64 -10.70
CA LYS A 14 15.88 -25.57 -9.36
C LYS A 14 17.39 -25.57 -9.54
N VAL A 15 18.02 -24.42 -9.34
CA VAL A 15 19.47 -24.24 -9.54
C VAL A 15 20.32 -24.75 -8.37
N GLY A 16 19.67 -25.06 -7.24
CA GLY A 16 20.32 -25.57 -6.03
C GLY A 16 20.73 -24.46 -5.06
N ASN A 17 21.43 -24.80 -3.99
CA ASN A 17 22.05 -23.87 -3.04
C ASN A 17 23.58 -23.77 -3.17
N ASP A 18 24.19 -24.67 -3.94
CA ASP A 18 25.63 -24.68 -4.21
C ASP A 18 25.95 -23.80 -5.44
N ASN A 19 26.81 -22.81 -5.23
CA ASN A 19 27.22 -21.85 -6.26
C ASN A 19 28.62 -22.12 -6.81
N ARG A 20 29.31 -23.17 -6.33
CA ARG A 20 30.68 -23.47 -6.77
C ARG A 20 30.73 -23.76 -8.26
N GLY A 21 31.53 -23.00 -9.01
CA GLY A 21 31.68 -23.11 -10.46
C GLY A 21 30.60 -22.40 -11.29
N TRP A 22 29.67 -21.68 -10.64
CA TRP A 22 28.58 -20.94 -11.29
C TRP A 22 28.47 -19.50 -10.77
N GLU A 23 29.53 -18.97 -10.16
CA GLU A 23 29.53 -17.70 -9.43
C GLU A 23 29.19 -16.49 -10.32
N SER A 24 29.41 -16.61 -11.63
CA SER A 24 29.06 -15.60 -12.62
C SER A 24 27.56 -15.56 -12.95
N ALA A 25 26.86 -16.69 -12.85
CA ALA A 25 25.45 -16.82 -13.23
C ALA A 25 24.51 -16.91 -12.02
N MET A 26 25.01 -17.26 -10.83
CA MET A 26 24.21 -17.54 -9.64
C MET A 26 24.78 -16.87 -8.39
N GLY A 27 23.88 -16.48 -7.49
CA GLY A 27 24.18 -15.90 -6.18
C GLY A 27 24.19 -16.94 -5.06
N LYS A 28 24.52 -16.47 -3.85
CA LYS A 28 24.73 -17.32 -2.65
C LYS A 28 23.45 -17.87 -2.02
N TYR A 29 22.27 -17.44 -2.47
CA TYR A 29 20.99 -17.73 -1.80
C TYR A 29 20.06 -18.63 -2.62
N GLY A 30 20.63 -19.53 -3.40
CA GLY A 30 19.89 -20.59 -4.06
C GLY A 30 19.17 -21.55 -3.10
N TYR A 31 18.20 -22.32 -3.62
CA TYR A 31 17.32 -23.17 -2.82
C TYR A 31 17.24 -24.61 -3.36
N GLY A 32 17.28 -25.57 -2.43
CA GLY A 32 17.13 -27.00 -2.69
C GLY A 32 18.34 -27.65 -3.36
N SER A 33 18.16 -28.87 -3.86
CA SER A 33 19.13 -29.55 -4.72
C SER A 33 18.88 -29.19 -6.19
N ARG A 34 19.97 -29.07 -6.96
CA ARG A 34 19.91 -28.77 -8.39
C ARG A 34 19.16 -29.87 -9.15
N ASN A 35 18.29 -29.49 -10.08
CA ASN A 35 17.66 -30.41 -11.04
C ASN A 35 18.17 -30.16 -12.47
N GLU A 36 17.95 -31.10 -13.40
CA GLU A 36 18.46 -31.01 -14.79
C GLU A 36 18.06 -29.69 -15.49
N ARG A 37 16.87 -29.16 -15.20
CA ARG A 37 16.40 -27.88 -15.75
C ARG A 37 17.16 -26.70 -15.16
N GLY A 38 17.51 -26.77 -13.88
CA GLY A 38 18.35 -25.79 -13.19
C GLY A 38 19.77 -25.78 -13.73
N GLU A 39 20.32 -26.94 -14.06
CA GLU A 39 21.63 -27.06 -14.72
C GLU A 39 21.64 -26.36 -16.07
N ARG A 40 20.68 -26.70 -16.95
CA ARG A 40 20.54 -26.05 -18.27
C ARG A 40 20.32 -24.54 -18.18
N LEU A 41 19.60 -24.09 -17.15
CA LEU A 41 19.39 -22.66 -16.91
C LEU A 41 20.67 -21.95 -16.49
N LEU A 42 21.52 -22.60 -15.68
CA LEU A 42 22.82 -22.08 -15.28
C LEU A 42 23.81 -22.04 -16.45
N GLU A 43 23.83 -23.08 -17.28
CA GLU A 43 24.60 -23.14 -18.52
C GLU A 43 24.22 -21.98 -19.45
N PHE A 44 22.92 -21.82 -19.72
CA PHE A 44 22.39 -20.73 -20.53
C PHE A 44 22.74 -19.36 -19.96
N ALA A 45 22.56 -19.18 -18.66
CA ALA A 45 22.87 -17.91 -18.00
C ALA A 45 24.37 -17.58 -18.08
N THR A 46 25.24 -18.58 -17.92
CA THR A 46 26.70 -18.41 -18.02
C THR A 46 27.13 -18.06 -19.45
N LEU A 47 26.61 -18.78 -20.44
CA LEU A 47 26.91 -18.57 -21.86
C LEU A 47 26.52 -17.17 -22.35
N HIS A 48 25.44 -16.60 -21.81
CA HIS A 48 24.92 -15.29 -22.20
C HIS A 48 25.25 -14.17 -21.21
N ASN A 49 26.14 -14.43 -20.24
CA ASN A 49 26.55 -13.47 -19.21
C ASN A 49 25.35 -12.85 -18.44
N LEU A 50 24.36 -13.69 -18.14
CA LEU A 50 23.16 -13.36 -17.39
C LEU A 50 23.27 -13.86 -15.95
N VAL A 51 22.62 -13.15 -15.03
CA VAL A 51 22.61 -13.51 -13.61
C VAL A 51 21.20 -13.86 -13.14
N ILE A 52 21.05 -14.99 -12.45
CA ILE A 52 19.79 -15.44 -11.87
C ILE A 52 19.50 -14.63 -10.60
N SER A 53 18.84 -13.49 -10.78
CA SER A 53 18.59 -12.48 -9.75
C SER A 53 17.93 -13.02 -8.47
N ASN A 54 17.06 -14.03 -8.58
CA ASN A 54 16.40 -14.66 -7.43
C ASN A 54 17.36 -15.34 -6.45
N THR A 55 18.57 -15.69 -6.89
CA THR A 55 19.60 -16.30 -6.04
C THR A 55 20.54 -15.29 -5.39
N LEU A 56 20.48 -14.01 -5.77
CA LEU A 56 21.31 -12.94 -5.22
C LEU A 56 20.83 -12.44 -3.86
N PHE A 57 19.55 -12.64 -3.53
CA PHE A 57 18.93 -12.07 -2.33
C PHE A 57 18.31 -13.14 -1.44
N GLN A 58 18.50 -13.00 -0.13
CA GLN A 58 17.86 -13.87 0.85
C GLN A 58 16.34 -13.60 0.90
N GLN A 59 15.57 -14.48 0.27
CA GLN A 59 14.10 -14.42 0.36
C GLN A 59 13.63 -14.78 1.78
N LYS A 60 12.54 -14.12 2.23
CA LYS A 60 11.86 -14.49 3.48
C LYS A 60 11.45 -15.97 3.42
N PRO A 61 11.63 -16.76 4.50
CA PRO A 61 11.19 -18.14 4.56
C PRO A 61 9.75 -18.27 4.04
N SER A 62 8.87 -17.38 4.54
CA SER A 62 7.75 -16.73 3.84
C SER A 62 7.31 -17.24 2.47
N ARG A 63 8.21 -16.96 1.54
CA ARG A 63 8.04 -16.97 0.09
C ARG A 63 8.77 -18.15 -0.56
N LYS A 64 9.47 -18.95 0.24
CA LYS A 64 10.20 -20.16 -0.18
C LYS A 64 9.32 -21.40 -0.16
N TRP A 65 8.15 -21.34 0.47
CA TRP A 65 7.30 -22.50 0.68
C TRP A 65 5.98 -22.42 -0.09
N THR A 66 5.71 -23.47 -0.85
CA THR A 66 4.35 -23.95 -1.10
C THR A 66 4.27 -25.23 -0.30
N TRP A 67 3.38 -25.33 0.70
CA TRP A 67 3.22 -26.54 1.51
C TRP A 67 3.08 -27.76 0.58
N GLU A 68 3.98 -28.74 0.73
CA GLU A 68 4.00 -29.95 -0.08
C GLU A 68 3.78 -31.15 0.85
N SER A 69 2.71 -31.89 0.60
CA SER A 69 2.35 -33.08 1.38
C SER A 69 3.47 -34.13 1.31
N PRO A 70 3.75 -34.87 2.40
CA PRO A 70 4.69 -36.00 2.37
C PRO A 70 4.36 -37.04 1.29
N ASP A 71 3.08 -37.17 0.93
CA ASP A 71 2.57 -38.10 -0.08
C ASP A 71 2.20 -37.40 -1.41
N ALA A 72 2.71 -36.18 -1.67
CA ALA A 72 2.31 -35.38 -2.83
C ALA A 72 2.54 -36.10 -4.17
N ASP A 73 3.67 -36.81 -4.30
CA ASP A 73 4.00 -37.57 -5.51
C ASP A 73 3.11 -38.81 -5.68
N GLU A 74 2.80 -39.50 -4.59
CA GLU A 74 1.91 -40.66 -4.62
C GLU A 74 0.48 -40.24 -4.99
N LYS A 75 0.03 -39.09 -4.48
CA LYS A 75 -1.24 -38.49 -4.86
C LYS A 75 -1.26 -38.04 -6.32
N ARG A 76 -0.18 -37.45 -6.86
CA ARG A 76 -0.09 -37.07 -8.29
C ARG A 76 -0.23 -38.29 -9.19
N LYS A 77 0.48 -39.38 -8.88
CA LYS A 77 0.38 -40.66 -9.60
C LYS A 77 -1.03 -41.24 -9.50
N ALA A 78 -1.59 -41.31 -8.29
CA ALA A 78 -2.97 -41.80 -8.08
C ALA A 78 -4.03 -40.93 -8.80
N LYS A 79 -3.80 -39.62 -8.94
CA LYS A 79 -4.71 -38.72 -9.68
C LYS A 79 -4.75 -39.04 -11.17
N GLN A 80 -3.63 -39.48 -11.75
CA GLN A 80 -3.54 -39.86 -13.16
C GLN A 80 -4.24 -41.21 -13.40
N THR A 81 -4.17 -42.13 -12.45
CA THR A 81 -4.70 -43.49 -12.61
C THR A 81 -6.10 -43.72 -12.05
N LYS A 82 -6.68 -42.75 -11.32
CA LYS A 82 -7.99 -42.87 -10.64
C LYS A 82 -9.17 -43.24 -11.55
N HIS A 83 -9.06 -42.99 -12.85
CA HIS A 83 -10.12 -43.27 -13.82
C HIS A 83 -10.10 -44.70 -14.34
N LEU A 84 -9.01 -45.46 -14.12
CA LEU A 84 -8.85 -46.80 -14.68
C LEU A 84 -9.67 -47.87 -13.94
N ASN A 85 -9.85 -47.76 -12.62
CA ASN A 85 -10.73 -48.65 -11.87
C ASN A 85 -11.17 -48.04 -10.53
N GLN A 86 -12.14 -48.70 -9.89
CA GLN A 86 -12.75 -48.26 -8.64
C GLN A 86 -11.77 -48.28 -7.45
N ASN A 87 -10.93 -49.31 -7.33
CA ASN A 87 -9.92 -49.41 -6.26
C ASN A 87 -8.88 -48.28 -6.30
N LEU A 88 -8.47 -47.85 -7.50
CA LEU A 88 -7.55 -46.73 -7.70
C LEU A 88 -8.21 -45.39 -7.37
N ASN A 89 -9.50 -45.24 -7.66
CA ASN A 89 -10.28 -44.07 -7.23
C ASN A 89 -10.40 -44.01 -5.71
N GLU A 90 -10.64 -45.14 -5.05
CA GLU A 90 -10.66 -45.25 -3.59
C GLU A 90 -9.29 -44.92 -2.98
N LYS A 91 -8.20 -45.46 -3.53
CA LYS A 91 -6.83 -45.10 -3.13
C LYS A 91 -6.56 -43.59 -3.26
N TYR A 92 -6.99 -42.96 -4.35
CA TYR A 92 -6.87 -41.51 -4.52
C TYR A 92 -7.70 -40.72 -3.49
N LYS A 93 -8.92 -41.17 -3.18
CA LYS A 93 -9.78 -40.54 -2.15
C LYS A 93 -9.15 -40.64 -0.76
N GLU A 94 -8.59 -41.80 -0.40
CA GLU A 94 -7.89 -41.99 0.88
C GLU A 94 -6.65 -41.10 0.99
N LEU A 95 -5.84 -40.99 -0.07
CA LEU A 95 -4.71 -40.06 -0.11
C LEU A 95 -5.16 -38.60 0.07
N CYS A 96 -6.28 -38.19 -0.55
CA CYS A 96 -6.85 -36.86 -0.33
C CYS A 96 -7.31 -36.63 1.12
N LYS A 97 -7.88 -37.64 1.78
CA LYS A 97 -8.29 -37.55 3.19
C LYS A 97 -7.08 -37.43 4.10
N LYS A 98 -6.06 -38.27 3.88
CA LYS A 98 -4.80 -38.28 4.63
C LYS A 98 -4.08 -36.94 4.53
N GLU A 99 -4.00 -36.36 3.33
CA GLU A 99 -3.40 -35.04 3.10
C GLU A 99 -4.18 -33.91 3.80
N LYS A 100 -5.51 -33.92 3.73
CA LYS A 100 -6.33 -32.95 4.48
C LYS A 100 -6.09 -33.05 5.99
N LYS A 101 -5.88 -34.26 6.51
CA LYS A 101 -5.56 -34.50 7.92
C LYS A 101 -4.18 -33.95 8.27
N PHE A 102 -3.17 -34.17 7.44
CA PHE A 102 -1.84 -33.58 7.64
C PHE A 102 -1.86 -32.05 7.57
N ALA A 103 -2.48 -31.47 6.52
CA ALA A 103 -2.60 -30.03 6.39
C ALA A 103 -3.31 -29.39 7.59
N ARG A 104 -4.32 -30.06 8.15
CA ARG A 104 -5.00 -29.61 9.36
C ARG A 104 -4.08 -29.68 10.58
N LYS A 105 -3.36 -30.79 10.76
CA LYS A 105 -2.41 -30.97 11.87
C LYS A 105 -1.29 -29.92 11.82
N ASP A 106 -0.70 -29.69 10.66
CA ASP A 106 0.36 -28.71 10.47
C ASP A 106 -0.16 -27.28 10.71
N LYS A 107 -1.38 -26.98 10.24
CA LYS A 107 -2.05 -25.71 10.53
C LYS A 107 -2.30 -25.53 12.02
N GLU A 108 -2.78 -26.56 12.71
CA GLU A 108 -3.02 -26.53 14.17
C GLU A 108 -1.70 -26.31 14.93
N GLY A 109 -0.65 -27.06 14.60
CA GLY A 109 0.68 -26.86 15.19
C GLY A 109 1.26 -25.47 14.94
N TRP A 110 1.13 -24.96 13.71
CA TRP A 110 1.54 -23.59 13.39
C TRP A 110 0.74 -22.53 14.18
N ILE A 111 -0.57 -22.72 14.36
CA ILE A 111 -1.39 -21.83 15.20
C ILE A 111 -0.92 -21.88 16.65
N GLU A 112 -0.63 -23.06 17.20
CA GLU A 112 -0.11 -23.22 18.56
C GLU A 112 1.22 -22.49 18.76
N ASP A 113 2.15 -22.63 17.81
CA ASP A 113 3.45 -21.94 17.86
C ASP A 113 3.28 -20.41 17.81
N GLN A 114 2.38 -19.92 16.95
CA GLN A 114 2.07 -18.48 16.89
C GLN A 114 1.38 -17.98 18.16
N CYS A 115 0.53 -18.78 18.79
CA CYS A 115 -0.08 -18.44 20.08
C CYS A 115 0.96 -18.32 21.19
N LYS A 116 1.97 -19.21 21.23
CA LYS A 116 3.09 -19.11 22.18
C LYS A 116 3.90 -17.83 21.98
N GLU A 117 4.28 -17.53 20.73
CA GLU A 117 5.04 -16.31 20.39
C GLU A 117 4.26 -15.03 20.78
N ILE A 118 2.95 -15.03 20.62
CA ILE A 118 2.09 -13.93 21.06
C ILE A 118 2.01 -13.83 22.58
N GLN A 119 1.91 -14.96 23.29
CA GLN A 119 1.85 -14.96 24.75
C GLN A 119 3.12 -14.34 25.34
N GLU A 120 4.28 -14.68 24.78
CA GLU A 120 5.57 -14.06 25.11
C GLU A 120 5.58 -12.57 24.72
N GLY A 121 5.15 -12.22 23.51
CA GLY A 121 5.11 -10.84 23.04
C GLY A 121 4.16 -9.93 23.82
N LEU A 122 3.03 -10.44 24.31
CA LEU A 122 2.05 -9.71 25.13
C LEU A 122 2.60 -9.37 26.52
N GLN A 123 3.46 -10.22 27.10
CA GLN A 123 4.16 -9.90 28.35
C GLN A 123 5.11 -8.70 28.18
N VAL A 124 5.59 -8.47 26.96
CA VAL A 124 6.46 -7.33 26.59
C VAL A 124 5.64 -6.16 26.01
N GLY A 125 4.30 -6.22 26.03
CA GLY A 125 3.42 -5.16 25.52
C GLY A 125 3.26 -5.11 23.99
N ASN A 126 3.69 -6.13 23.25
CA ASN A 126 3.61 -6.20 21.78
C ASN A 126 2.23 -6.68 21.28
N SER A 127 1.18 -5.91 21.55
CA SER A 127 -0.20 -6.20 21.13
C SER A 127 -0.40 -6.25 19.60
N LYS A 128 0.53 -5.68 18.82
CA LYS A 128 0.46 -5.63 17.35
C LYS A 128 0.64 -7.01 16.71
N GLN A 129 1.49 -7.87 17.28
CA GLN A 129 1.65 -9.26 16.82
C GLN A 129 0.35 -10.05 16.98
N ALA A 130 -0.28 -9.94 18.15
CA ALA A 130 -1.56 -10.57 18.43
C ALA A 130 -2.65 -10.14 17.43
N TYR A 131 -2.77 -8.83 17.18
CA TYR A 131 -3.72 -8.31 16.21
C TYR A 131 -3.47 -8.82 14.79
N ASN A 132 -2.20 -8.89 14.36
CA ASN A 132 -1.86 -9.36 13.02
C ASN A 132 -2.21 -10.84 12.82
N LEU A 133 -2.01 -11.70 13.82
CA LEU A 133 -2.42 -13.10 13.74
C LEU A 133 -3.93 -13.22 13.65
N VAL A 134 -4.68 -12.54 14.54
CA VAL A 134 -6.15 -12.56 14.50
C VAL A 134 -6.66 -12.10 13.14
N LYS A 135 -6.04 -11.05 12.58
CA LYS A 135 -6.37 -10.55 11.24
C LYS A 135 -6.07 -11.58 10.15
N LEU A 136 -4.95 -12.30 10.24
CA LEU A 136 -4.59 -13.36 9.30
C LEU A 136 -5.56 -14.55 9.38
N LEU A 137 -5.90 -15.00 10.59
CA LEU A 137 -6.83 -16.10 10.84
C LEU A 137 -8.25 -15.77 10.38
N LYS A 138 -8.68 -14.52 10.60
CA LYS A 138 -9.99 -14.02 10.15
C LYS A 138 -10.00 -13.59 8.68
N ARG A 139 -8.87 -13.66 7.97
CA ARG A 139 -8.79 -13.24 6.58
C ARG A 139 -9.63 -14.19 5.72
N LYS A 140 -10.84 -13.76 5.37
CA LYS A 140 -11.60 -14.40 4.30
C LYS A 140 -10.86 -14.21 3.00
N TYR A 141 -10.68 -15.29 2.25
CA TYR A 141 -10.18 -15.19 0.88
C TYR A 141 -11.21 -14.41 0.07
N VAL A 142 -10.78 -13.26 -0.43
CA VAL A 142 -11.55 -12.48 -1.41
C VAL A 142 -10.80 -12.66 -2.72
N SER A 143 -11.44 -13.25 -3.72
CA SER A 143 -10.88 -13.28 -5.06
C SER A 143 -10.64 -11.83 -5.49
N LYS A 144 -9.45 -11.55 -6.04
CA LYS A 144 -9.23 -10.27 -6.70
C LYS A 144 -10.16 -10.24 -7.91
N LEU A 145 -11.28 -9.52 -7.79
CA LEU A 145 -12.16 -9.26 -8.92
C LEU A 145 -11.42 -8.26 -9.81
N ASN A 146 -10.82 -8.76 -10.89
CA ASN A 146 -10.36 -7.91 -12.00
C ASN A 146 -11.51 -7.58 -12.96
N ILE A 147 -12.76 -7.69 -12.48
CA ILE A 147 -13.97 -7.55 -13.27
C ILE A 147 -14.54 -6.18 -12.92
N ILE A 148 -14.37 -5.24 -13.83
CA ILE A 148 -14.90 -3.88 -13.72
C ILE A 148 -15.85 -3.65 -14.89
N ARG A 149 -17.01 -3.05 -14.62
CA ARG A 149 -17.98 -2.65 -15.64
C ARG A 149 -17.56 -1.33 -16.26
N LYS A 150 -17.53 -1.30 -17.58
CA LYS A 150 -17.35 -0.09 -18.39
C LYS A 150 -18.62 0.76 -18.35
N LYS A 151 -18.52 2.04 -18.73
CA LYS A 151 -19.68 2.95 -18.82
C LYS A 151 -20.77 2.45 -19.79
N ASP A 152 -20.40 1.65 -20.78
CA ASP A 152 -21.32 1.04 -21.75
C ASP A 152 -22.08 -0.19 -21.20
N GLY A 153 -21.88 -0.52 -19.92
CA GLY A 153 -22.53 -1.66 -19.26
C GLY A 153 -21.81 -3.00 -19.44
N LYS A 154 -20.80 -3.08 -20.31
CA LYS A 154 -20.03 -4.31 -20.58
C LYS A 154 -18.94 -4.51 -19.53
N ILE A 155 -18.49 -5.76 -19.40
CA ILE A 155 -17.42 -6.13 -18.48
C ILE A 155 -16.07 -5.96 -19.20
N ALA A 156 -15.08 -5.37 -18.53
CA ALA A 156 -13.70 -5.32 -18.99
C ALA A 156 -13.09 -6.74 -19.03
N GLN A 157 -12.55 -7.12 -20.19
CA GLN A 157 -12.09 -8.50 -20.46
C GLN A 157 -10.56 -8.65 -20.36
N SER A 158 -9.82 -7.54 -20.50
CA SER A 158 -8.36 -7.49 -20.42
C SER A 158 -7.90 -6.61 -19.25
N LYS A 159 -6.62 -6.72 -18.89
CA LYS A 159 -6.03 -5.87 -17.85
C LYS A 159 -5.94 -4.42 -18.32
N GLU A 160 -5.66 -4.22 -19.59
CA GLU A 160 -5.57 -2.93 -20.26
C GLU A 160 -6.94 -2.24 -20.26
N ASP A 161 -8.01 -2.98 -20.55
CA ASP A 161 -9.38 -2.47 -20.49
C ASP A 161 -9.76 -2.02 -19.08
N VAL A 162 -9.38 -2.81 -18.06
CA VAL A 162 -9.62 -2.44 -16.65
C VAL A 162 -8.87 -1.15 -16.31
N LEU A 163 -7.60 -1.04 -16.70
CA LEU A 163 -6.79 0.16 -16.48
C LEU A 163 -7.41 1.37 -17.18
N GLN A 164 -7.81 1.25 -18.44
CA GLN A 164 -8.45 2.33 -19.19
C GLN A 164 -9.77 2.77 -18.56
N THR A 165 -10.57 1.81 -18.07
CA THR A 165 -11.82 2.10 -17.36
C THR A 165 -11.58 2.88 -16.07
N TRP A 166 -10.54 2.50 -15.31
CA TRP A 166 -10.10 3.25 -14.13
C TRP A 166 -9.59 4.64 -14.48
N THR A 167 -8.78 4.76 -15.54
CA THR A 167 -8.27 6.05 -16.02
C THR A 167 -9.42 6.98 -16.37
N GLN A 168 -10.38 6.52 -17.20
CA GLN A 168 -11.53 7.33 -17.59
C GLN A 168 -12.41 7.74 -16.39
N TYR A 169 -12.59 6.83 -15.43
CA TYR A 169 -13.34 7.13 -14.21
C TYR A 169 -12.63 8.18 -13.34
N CYS A 170 -11.33 8.00 -13.09
CA CYS A 170 -10.54 8.92 -12.29
C CYS A 170 -10.38 10.28 -12.97
N SER A 171 -10.16 10.33 -14.29
CA SER A 171 -10.13 11.58 -15.05
C SER A 171 -11.43 12.34 -14.87
N GLY A 172 -12.59 11.72 -15.07
CA GLY A 172 -13.87 12.41 -14.83
C GLY A 172 -14.16 12.77 -13.37
N LEU A 173 -13.59 12.05 -12.40
CA LEU A 173 -13.76 12.33 -10.97
C LEU A 173 -12.91 13.52 -10.50
N TYR A 174 -11.74 13.70 -11.10
CA TYR A 174 -10.77 14.76 -10.76
C TYR A 174 -10.65 15.83 -11.84
N GLU A 175 -11.46 15.75 -12.90
CA GLU A 175 -11.67 16.82 -13.86
C GLU A 175 -12.33 17.98 -13.12
N ASP A 176 -11.82 19.18 -13.39
CA ASP A 176 -12.26 20.39 -12.74
C ASP A 176 -13.59 20.84 -13.37
N ILE A 177 -14.70 20.31 -12.84
CA ILE A 177 -16.07 20.56 -13.38
C ILE A 177 -16.61 21.93 -12.92
N GLY A 178 -15.87 22.68 -12.08
CA GLY A 178 -16.37 23.89 -11.43
C GLY A 178 -15.35 25.03 -11.37
N GLY A 179 -15.07 25.66 -12.51
CA GLY A 179 -14.75 27.09 -12.56
C GLY A 179 -13.49 27.53 -11.82
N GLY A 180 -12.31 27.02 -12.21
CA GLY A 180 -11.04 27.64 -11.82
C GLY A 180 -11.01 29.16 -12.08
N GLU A 181 -11.68 29.65 -13.14
CA GLU A 181 -11.84 31.09 -13.40
C GLU A 181 -12.79 31.82 -12.42
N SER A 182 -13.79 31.14 -11.85
CA SER A 182 -14.71 31.73 -10.87
C SER A 182 -14.07 31.82 -9.48
N PHE A 183 -13.37 30.76 -9.06
CA PHE A 183 -12.74 30.71 -7.75
C PHE A 183 -11.54 31.65 -7.65
N VAL A 184 -10.79 31.84 -8.75
CA VAL A 184 -9.68 32.81 -8.81
C VAL A 184 -10.20 34.25 -8.74
N LYS A 185 -11.34 34.57 -9.37
CA LYS A 185 -11.98 35.89 -9.23
C LYS A 185 -12.44 36.18 -7.80
N ASP A 186 -13.01 35.20 -7.11
CA ASP A 186 -13.41 35.35 -5.71
C ASP A 186 -12.21 35.54 -4.75
N LEU A 187 -11.00 35.11 -5.17
CA LEU A 187 -9.75 35.32 -4.43
C LEU A 187 -9.13 36.71 -4.68
N GLU A 188 -9.40 37.33 -5.84
CA GLU A 188 -8.91 38.70 -6.16
C GLU A 188 -9.55 39.76 -5.25
N ASP A 189 -10.77 39.52 -4.77
CA ASP A 189 -11.51 40.42 -3.86
C ASP A 189 -11.20 40.20 -2.37
N ILE A 190 -10.48 39.12 -2.03
CA ILE A 190 -10.04 38.87 -0.65
C ILE A 190 -8.74 39.64 -0.44
N THR A 191 -8.83 40.75 0.29
CA THR A 191 -7.62 41.38 0.85
C THR A 191 -7.00 40.38 1.83
N PRO A 192 -5.74 39.93 1.59
CA PRO A 192 -5.04 39.12 2.56
C PRO A 192 -5.08 39.86 3.91
N PRO A 193 -5.40 39.19 5.03
CA PRO A 193 -5.31 39.83 6.33
C PRO A 193 -3.91 40.41 6.49
N ASP A 194 -3.80 41.62 7.07
CA ASP A 194 -2.53 42.32 7.34
C ASP A 194 -1.54 41.32 7.94
N CYS A 195 -0.73 40.72 7.08
CA CYS A 195 0.31 39.82 7.48
C CYS A 195 1.44 40.73 7.90
N ASP A 196 1.86 40.65 9.16
CA ASP A 196 3.16 41.18 9.56
C ASP A 196 4.19 40.62 8.57
N ASP A 197 4.62 41.48 7.63
CA ASP A 197 5.48 41.18 6.48
C ASP A 197 6.81 40.51 6.88
N ASN A 198 7.10 40.45 8.18
CA ASN A 198 8.33 39.92 8.75
C ASN A 198 8.33 38.41 9.05
N THR A 199 7.24 37.66 8.86
CA THR A 199 7.20 36.27 9.38
C THR A 199 7.14 35.13 8.35
N ASN A 200 6.83 35.36 7.06
CA ASN A 200 6.59 34.24 6.12
C ASN A 200 7.27 34.32 4.73
N THR A 201 8.02 35.38 4.44
CA THR A 201 8.87 35.54 3.23
C THR A 201 10.26 34.93 3.38
N ASN A 202 10.59 34.42 4.58
CA ASN A 202 11.88 33.79 4.83
C ASN A 202 11.94 32.37 4.25
N ASN A 203 13.13 32.01 3.77
CA ASN A 203 13.49 30.66 3.33
C ASN A 203 12.98 29.60 4.33
N ILE A 204 12.64 28.42 3.82
CA ILE A 204 12.25 27.28 4.66
C ILE A 204 13.42 26.97 5.60
N LEU A 205 13.16 26.89 6.91
CA LEU A 205 14.18 26.58 7.90
C LEU A 205 14.49 25.09 7.90
N LEU A 206 15.75 24.74 8.22
CA LEU A 206 16.15 23.33 8.34
C LEU A 206 15.33 22.60 9.42
N SER A 207 15.03 23.27 10.52
CA SER A 207 14.23 22.74 11.62
C SER A 207 12.77 22.44 11.24
N GLU A 208 12.19 23.16 10.27
CA GLU A 208 10.86 22.86 9.75
C GLU A 208 10.87 21.52 8.99
N ILE A 209 11.93 21.27 8.22
CA ILE A 209 12.12 20.02 7.48
C ILE A 209 12.37 18.85 8.44
N GLU A 210 13.25 19.03 9.43
CA GLU A 210 13.49 18.03 10.48
C GLU A 210 12.20 17.64 11.18
N ASN A 211 11.43 18.62 11.65
CA ASN A 211 10.15 18.41 12.33
C ASN A 211 9.13 17.71 11.41
N ALA A 212 9.09 18.06 10.13
CA ALA A 212 8.19 17.43 9.16
C ALA A 212 8.57 15.95 8.92
N ILE A 213 9.86 15.65 8.78
CA ILE A 213 10.37 14.27 8.60
C ILE A 213 10.09 13.43 9.85
N ASP A 214 10.33 13.97 11.05
CA ASP A 214 10.09 13.26 12.30
C ASP A 214 8.61 12.92 12.50
N LYS A 215 7.71 13.81 12.06
CA LYS A 215 6.26 13.60 12.12
C LYS A 215 5.72 12.64 11.05
N LEU A 216 6.54 12.19 10.10
CA LEU A 216 6.10 11.19 9.13
C LEU A 216 5.74 9.88 9.84
N LYS A 217 4.55 9.36 9.52
CA LYS A 217 4.08 8.08 10.07
C LYS A 217 4.83 6.93 9.42
N LYS A 218 5.45 6.09 10.26
CA LYS A 218 6.07 4.82 9.85
C LYS A 218 5.04 3.81 9.32
N ASN A 219 5.50 2.85 8.54
CA ASN A 219 4.77 1.76 7.88
C ASN A 219 3.69 2.27 6.92
N LYS A 220 3.99 3.35 6.20
CA LYS A 220 3.15 3.89 5.13
C LYS A 220 3.74 3.53 3.77
N SER A 221 2.86 3.32 2.80
CA SER A 221 3.26 2.99 1.44
C SER A 221 4.01 4.16 0.80
N PRO A 222 5.12 3.92 0.09
CA PRO A 222 5.81 4.95 -0.67
C PRO A 222 5.00 5.41 -1.88
N GLY A 223 5.40 6.55 -2.44
CA GLY A 223 4.90 7.04 -3.72
C GLY A 223 5.56 6.34 -4.90
N THR A 224 5.68 7.04 -6.03
CA THR A 224 6.27 6.52 -7.28
C THR A 224 7.78 6.27 -7.16
N ASP A 225 8.45 7.00 -6.26
CA ASP A 225 9.90 6.94 -6.01
C ASP A 225 10.34 5.74 -5.16
N GLY A 226 9.40 5.03 -4.52
CA GLY A 226 9.69 3.92 -3.61
C GLY A 226 10.33 4.34 -2.28
N ILE A 227 10.50 5.64 -2.01
CA ILE A 227 11.15 6.14 -0.79
C ILE A 227 10.15 6.12 0.36
N THR A 228 10.49 5.43 1.45
CA THR A 228 9.62 5.32 2.64
C THR A 228 9.96 6.37 3.70
N ALA A 229 9.01 6.62 4.61
CA ALA A 229 9.23 7.51 5.76
C ALA A 229 10.43 7.09 6.62
N GLU A 230 10.65 5.79 6.80
CA GLU A 230 11.78 5.25 7.58
C GLU A 230 13.12 5.58 6.93
N MET A 231 13.20 5.53 5.60
CA MET A 231 14.43 5.89 4.88
C MET A 231 14.75 7.37 5.09
N LEU A 232 13.74 8.25 5.07
CA LEU A 232 13.93 9.67 5.33
C LEU A 232 14.37 9.92 6.78
N GLN A 233 13.72 9.27 7.75
CA GLN A 233 14.05 9.41 9.17
C GLN A 233 15.43 8.83 9.52
N ALA A 234 15.88 7.77 8.83
CA ALA A 234 17.19 7.16 9.05
C ALA A 234 18.32 7.79 8.21
N GLY A 235 18.00 8.66 7.25
CA GLY A 235 18.96 9.19 6.27
C GLY A 235 19.97 10.21 6.82
N GLY A 236 19.85 10.59 8.08
CA GLY A 236 20.80 11.47 8.77
C GLY A 236 20.82 12.91 8.24
N LYS A 237 21.73 13.73 8.80
CA LYS A 237 21.78 15.18 8.55
C LYS A 237 22.01 15.53 7.07
N GLN A 238 22.81 14.73 6.34
CA GLN A 238 23.09 14.99 4.93
C GLN A 238 21.83 14.88 4.07
N LEU A 239 21.01 13.84 4.28
CA LEU A 239 19.77 13.68 3.52
C LEU A 239 18.79 14.81 3.85
N VAL A 240 18.66 15.18 5.12
CA VAL A 240 17.82 16.30 5.56
C VAL A 240 18.26 17.60 4.90
N SER A 241 19.57 17.87 4.84
CA SER A 241 20.12 19.05 4.15
C SER A 241 19.77 19.07 2.67
N ASN A 242 19.86 17.93 1.97
CA ASN A 242 19.52 17.85 0.55
C ASN A 242 18.01 18.08 0.32
N ILE A 243 17.15 17.56 1.21
CA ILE A 243 15.69 17.78 1.14
C ILE A 243 15.37 19.25 1.43
N HIS A 244 16.07 19.87 2.37
CA HIS A 244 15.93 21.28 2.69
C HIS A 244 16.30 22.19 1.51
N GLU A 245 17.40 21.89 0.82
CA GLU A 245 17.78 22.58 -0.41
C GLU A 245 16.72 22.41 -1.50
N LEU A 246 16.23 21.18 -1.70
CA LEU A 246 15.17 20.88 -2.67
C LEU A 246 13.87 21.66 -2.39
N CYS A 247 13.43 21.68 -1.13
CA CYS A 247 12.25 22.42 -0.71
C CYS A 247 12.43 23.94 -0.88
N ASN A 248 13.61 24.47 -0.56
CA ASN A 248 13.90 25.90 -0.75
C ASN A 248 13.99 26.30 -2.22
N ARG A 249 14.52 25.44 -3.07
CA ARG A 249 14.48 25.65 -4.52
C ARG A 249 13.05 25.68 -5.02
N ALA A 250 12.24 24.68 -4.65
CA ALA A 250 10.82 24.67 -5.01
C ALA A 250 10.05 25.90 -4.49
N TRP A 251 10.40 26.40 -3.31
CA TRP A 251 9.83 27.62 -2.73
C TRP A 251 10.21 28.89 -3.50
N LYS A 252 11.48 29.04 -3.90
CA LYS A 252 11.99 30.23 -4.60
C LYS A 252 11.63 30.26 -6.07
N GLU A 253 11.69 29.11 -6.72
CA GLU A 253 11.44 28.96 -8.16
C GLU A 253 9.93 28.84 -8.45
N GLU A 254 9.09 28.75 -7.41
CA GLU A 254 7.64 28.47 -7.50
C GLU A 254 7.30 27.24 -8.35
N ALA A 255 8.27 26.32 -8.47
CA ALA A 255 8.22 25.15 -9.33
C ALA A 255 8.54 23.90 -8.51
N ILE A 256 7.60 22.96 -8.47
CA ILE A 256 7.81 21.67 -7.80
C ILE A 256 8.46 20.66 -8.75
N PRO A 257 9.22 19.68 -8.24
CA PRO A 257 9.69 18.55 -9.04
C PRO A 257 8.52 17.78 -9.68
N ASP A 258 8.68 17.36 -10.94
CA ASP A 258 7.68 16.56 -11.67
C ASP A 258 7.27 15.27 -10.95
N ASP A 259 8.17 14.71 -10.15
CA ASP A 259 7.88 13.53 -9.33
C ASP A 259 6.85 13.83 -8.23
N TRP A 260 6.81 15.05 -7.69
CA TRP A 260 5.85 15.45 -6.66
C TRP A 260 4.45 15.66 -7.23
N GLY A 261 4.35 16.03 -8.52
CA GLY A 261 3.08 16.10 -9.25
C GLY A 261 2.52 14.73 -9.65
N ARG A 262 3.31 13.66 -9.53
CA ARG A 262 2.88 12.29 -9.87
C ARG A 262 2.44 11.52 -8.63
N SER A 263 1.40 10.71 -8.79
CA SER A 263 0.91 9.86 -7.70
C SER A 263 0.38 8.52 -8.20
N ILE A 264 0.40 7.51 -7.32
CA ILE A 264 -0.18 6.19 -7.62
C ILE A 264 -1.59 6.15 -7.04
N LEU A 265 -2.59 5.98 -7.90
CA LEU A 265 -3.98 5.79 -7.47
C LEU A 265 -4.23 4.33 -7.12
N ILE A 266 -4.64 4.09 -5.87
CA ILE A 266 -5.04 2.78 -5.37
C ILE A 266 -6.54 2.79 -5.08
N PRO A 267 -7.36 2.02 -5.82
CA PRO A 267 -8.77 1.85 -5.51
C PRO A 267 -8.96 0.90 -4.33
N ILE A 268 -9.68 1.36 -3.30
CA ILE A 268 -10.04 0.58 -2.11
C ILE A 268 -11.54 0.28 -2.13
N PRO A 269 -11.95 -1.00 -2.08
CA PRO A 269 -13.37 -1.37 -2.04
C PRO A 269 -14.12 -0.69 -0.89
N LYS A 270 -15.28 -0.09 -1.21
CA LYS A 270 -16.30 0.33 -0.24
C LYS A 270 -17.36 -0.79 -0.15
N LYS A 271 -18.59 -0.44 0.25
CA LYS A 271 -19.77 -1.31 0.18
C LYS A 271 -20.44 -1.17 -1.19
N GLY A 272 -21.17 -2.19 -1.62
CA GLY A 272 -21.92 -2.20 -2.88
C GLY A 272 -21.38 -3.21 -3.88
N ASP A 273 -21.79 -3.07 -5.13
CA ASP A 273 -21.31 -3.89 -6.26
C ASP A 273 -19.86 -3.51 -6.61
N LEU A 274 -18.93 -4.44 -6.40
CA LEU A 274 -17.50 -4.24 -6.64
C LEU A 274 -17.11 -4.28 -8.12
N THR A 275 -18.06 -4.50 -9.03
CA THR A 275 -17.84 -4.31 -10.46
C THR A 275 -17.92 -2.84 -10.88
N GLU A 276 -18.52 -1.98 -10.05
CA GLU A 276 -18.68 -0.54 -10.34
C GLU A 276 -17.55 0.29 -9.72
N CYS A 277 -16.92 1.17 -10.51
CA CYS A 277 -15.81 2.01 -10.03
C CYS A 277 -16.21 2.96 -8.88
N SER A 278 -17.46 3.44 -8.86
CA SER A 278 -17.99 4.36 -7.83
C SER A 278 -18.01 3.76 -6.42
N ASN A 279 -18.09 2.44 -6.33
CA ASN A 279 -18.06 1.68 -5.08
C ASN A 279 -16.63 1.46 -4.57
N TYR A 280 -15.65 2.21 -5.09
CA TYR A 280 -14.29 2.27 -4.56
C TYR A 280 -13.97 3.67 -4.06
N ARG A 281 -13.01 3.74 -3.12
CA ARG A 281 -12.34 4.96 -2.72
C ARG A 281 -10.97 4.98 -3.37
N THR A 282 -10.72 5.92 -4.25
CA THR A 282 -9.39 6.19 -4.81
C THR A 282 -8.53 6.87 -3.74
N ILE A 283 -7.39 6.25 -3.40
CA ILE A 283 -6.37 6.85 -2.56
C ILE A 283 -5.15 7.14 -3.42
N SER A 284 -4.71 8.39 -3.42
CA SER A 284 -3.46 8.80 -4.04
C SER A 284 -2.28 8.56 -3.09
N LEU A 285 -1.28 7.83 -3.55
CA LEU A 285 0.03 7.72 -2.90
C LEU A 285 0.97 8.75 -3.52
N ILE A 286 1.29 9.76 -2.73
CA ILE A 286 2.26 10.81 -3.07
C ILE A 286 3.64 10.45 -2.51
N ASN A 287 4.69 11.03 -3.10
CA ASN A 287 6.06 10.87 -2.62
C ASN A 287 6.20 11.48 -1.22
N HIS A 288 6.97 10.82 -0.35
CA HIS A 288 7.16 11.29 1.03
C HIS A 288 7.90 12.62 1.08
N THR A 289 8.79 12.89 0.12
CA THR A 289 9.49 14.18 -0.02
C THR A 289 8.53 15.33 -0.35
N GLY A 290 7.63 15.14 -1.32
CA GLY A 290 6.56 16.12 -1.60
C GLY A 290 5.62 16.30 -0.41
N LYS A 291 5.35 15.22 0.34
CA LYS A 291 4.57 15.30 1.57
C LYS A 291 5.26 16.12 2.68
N VAL A 292 6.58 16.08 2.77
CA VAL A 292 7.34 16.94 3.69
C VAL A 292 7.11 18.42 3.35
N MET A 293 7.20 18.79 2.08
CA MET A 293 6.90 20.15 1.63
C MET A 293 5.46 20.56 1.99
N LEU A 294 4.47 19.72 1.70
CA LEU A 294 3.08 19.99 2.05
C LEU A 294 2.86 20.16 3.56
N MET A 295 3.59 19.41 4.40
CA MET A 295 3.53 19.55 5.85
C MET A 295 4.13 20.88 6.32
N VAL A 296 5.23 21.34 5.71
CA VAL A 296 5.81 22.66 6.00
C VAL A 296 4.81 23.75 5.64
N LEU A 297 4.26 23.73 4.42
CA LEU A 297 3.25 24.67 3.95
C LEU A 297 2.04 24.71 4.88
N LEU A 298 1.50 23.53 5.23
CA LEU A 298 0.38 23.42 6.15
C LEU A 298 0.71 24.04 7.51
N ASN A 299 1.90 23.80 8.07
CA ASN A 299 2.26 24.35 9.37
C ASN A 299 2.38 25.89 9.35
N ARG A 300 2.90 26.46 8.25
CA ARG A 300 2.99 27.92 8.07
C ARG A 300 1.61 28.56 7.92
N LEU A 301 0.73 27.96 7.11
CA LEU A 301 -0.62 28.48 6.85
C LEU A 301 -1.58 28.28 8.02
N LYS A 302 -1.43 27.20 8.78
CA LYS A 302 -2.40 26.80 9.79
C LYS A 302 -2.66 27.88 10.83
N HIS A 303 -1.62 28.57 11.31
CA HIS A 303 -1.81 29.59 12.33
C HIS A 303 -2.57 30.81 11.79
N GLN A 304 -2.29 31.18 10.55
CA GLN A 304 -2.94 32.30 9.87
C GLN A 304 -4.41 31.99 9.53
N LEU A 305 -4.73 30.74 9.20
CA LEU A 305 -6.08 30.33 8.83
C LEU A 305 -7.01 30.13 10.02
N GLU A 306 -6.49 29.76 11.20
CA GLU A 306 -7.30 29.38 12.36
C GLU A 306 -8.36 30.42 12.78
N PRO A 307 -8.08 31.75 12.78
CA PRO A 307 -9.08 32.78 13.10
C PRO A 307 -10.24 32.87 12.09
N PHE A 308 -10.03 32.45 10.84
CA PHE A 308 -11.02 32.53 9.76
C PHE A 308 -11.89 31.27 9.66
N LEU A 309 -11.53 30.19 10.37
CA LEU A 309 -12.28 28.95 10.35
C LEU A 309 -13.48 29.01 11.31
N SER A 310 -14.68 28.76 10.79
CA SER A 310 -15.92 28.75 11.58
C SER A 310 -15.85 27.77 12.75
N GLU A 311 -16.46 28.15 13.89
CA GLU A 311 -16.47 27.32 15.11
C GLU A 311 -17.15 25.95 14.87
N GLU A 312 -18.11 25.92 13.94
CA GLU A 312 -18.84 24.74 13.54
C GLU A 312 -17.97 23.76 12.76
N GLN A 313 -16.89 24.21 12.11
CA GLN A 313 -15.99 23.33 11.38
C GLN A 313 -15.09 22.53 12.33
N ALA A 314 -15.36 21.23 12.53
CA ALA A 314 -14.52 20.34 13.33
C ALA A 314 -13.58 19.44 12.51
N GLY A 315 -13.82 19.32 11.20
CA GLY A 315 -13.01 18.46 10.34
C GLY A 315 -11.56 18.93 10.25
N PHE A 316 -10.61 18.03 10.53
CA PHE A 316 -9.16 18.26 10.39
C PHE A 316 -8.57 19.39 11.26
N ARG A 317 -9.32 19.93 12.23
CA ARG A 317 -8.82 20.90 13.19
C ARG A 317 -8.26 20.22 14.44
N LYS A 318 -7.28 20.89 15.05
CA LYS A 318 -6.69 20.42 16.31
C LYS A 318 -7.74 20.54 17.42
N ASP A 319 -7.75 19.56 18.34
CA ASP A 319 -8.58 19.58 19.55
C ASP A 319 -10.11 19.66 19.30
N ARG A 320 -10.54 19.42 18.05
CA ARG A 320 -11.96 19.29 17.66
C ARG A 320 -12.28 17.86 17.22
N SER A 321 -13.49 17.41 17.54
CA SER A 321 -13.98 16.09 17.13
C SER A 321 -15.47 16.11 16.81
N THR A 322 -15.92 15.12 16.03
CA THR A 322 -17.34 14.91 15.74
C THR A 322 -18.17 14.65 16.99
N VAL A 323 -17.55 14.20 18.09
CA VAL A 323 -18.23 13.97 19.38
C VAL A 323 -18.76 15.28 19.96
N GLN A 324 -17.96 16.36 19.91
CA GLN A 324 -18.38 17.68 20.39
C GLN A 324 -19.54 18.23 19.57
N GLN A 325 -19.47 18.13 18.24
CA GLN A 325 -20.56 18.56 17.34
C GLN A 325 -21.86 17.78 17.59
N ILE A 326 -21.77 16.46 17.77
CA ILE A 326 -22.94 15.62 18.08
C ILE A 326 -23.56 16.04 19.42
N LEU A 327 -22.73 16.34 20.43
CA LEU A 327 -23.22 16.83 21.72
C LEU A 327 -23.95 18.17 21.57
N ILE A 328 -23.38 19.13 20.84
CA ILE A 328 -24.00 20.43 20.57
C ILE A 328 -25.36 20.24 19.87
N LEU A 329 -25.41 19.41 18.83
CA LEU A 329 -26.65 19.10 18.12
C LEU A 329 -27.71 18.47 19.03
N ARG A 330 -27.31 17.56 19.93
CA ARG A 330 -28.23 16.95 20.91
C ARG A 330 -28.77 17.97 21.89
N LEU A 331 -27.93 18.86 22.42
CA LEU A 331 -28.35 19.92 23.34
C LEU A 331 -29.31 20.90 22.68
N LEU A 332 -29.04 21.27 21.42
CA LEU A 332 -29.93 22.11 20.62
C LEU A 332 -31.29 21.43 20.40
N ALA A 333 -31.29 20.15 20.00
CA ALA A 333 -32.52 19.38 19.81
C ALA A 333 -33.33 19.25 21.11
N GLU A 334 -32.67 19.03 22.25
CA GLU A 334 -33.32 18.94 23.55
C GLU A 334 -33.92 20.29 24.01
N LYS A 335 -33.18 21.38 23.82
CA LYS A 335 -33.66 22.74 24.10
C LYS A 335 -34.85 23.12 23.22
N ALA A 336 -34.80 22.79 21.92
CA ALA A 336 -35.90 23.01 20.98
C ALA A 336 -37.16 22.25 21.41
N LYS A 337 -37.01 20.98 21.83
CA LYS A 337 -38.10 20.16 22.34
C LYS A 337 -38.73 20.72 23.63
N ARG A 338 -37.91 21.27 24.55
CA ARG A 338 -38.41 21.90 25.79
C ARG A 338 -39.19 23.19 25.54
N ASN A 339 -38.82 23.95 24.51
CA ASN A 339 -39.41 25.26 24.21
C ASN A 339 -40.51 25.23 23.13
N ALA A 340 -40.91 24.04 22.64
CA ALA A 340 -41.88 23.88 21.54
C ALA A 340 -41.58 24.73 20.28
N GLN A 341 -40.31 25.08 20.06
CA GLN A 341 -39.86 25.85 18.91
C GLN A 341 -39.15 24.94 17.91
N ASN A 342 -39.66 24.91 16.68
CA ASN A 342 -39.03 24.21 15.57
C ASN A 342 -37.96 25.13 14.96
N TYR A 343 -36.71 24.70 14.99
CA TYR A 343 -35.61 25.38 14.30
C TYR A 343 -35.17 24.55 13.09
N MET A 344 -35.07 25.19 11.93
CA MET A 344 -34.54 24.63 10.68
C MET A 344 -33.07 25.05 10.54
N GLY A 345 -32.17 24.10 10.31
CA GLY A 345 -30.78 24.39 9.95
C GLY A 345 -30.58 24.24 8.44
N TYR A 346 -29.99 25.25 7.80
CA TYR A 346 -29.48 25.20 6.42
C TYR A 346 -27.94 25.22 6.47
N SER A 347 -27.30 24.66 5.42
CA SER A 347 -25.84 24.52 5.30
C SER A 347 -25.15 25.81 4.92
#